data_AF-A0AAW0L9V7-F1
#
_entry.id   AF-A0AAW0L9V7-F1
#
_cell.length_a   1.000
_cell.length_b   1.000
_cell.length_c   1.000
_cell.angle_alpha   90.00
_cell.angle_beta   90.00
_cell.angle_gamma   90.00
#
_symmetry.space_group_name_H-M   'P 1'
#
loop_
_entity.id
_entity.type
_entity.pdbx_description
1 polymer ?
#
loop_
_entity_poly.entity_id
_entity_poly.type
_entity_poly.pdbx_seq_one_letter_code
_entity_poly.pdbx_strand_id
1 'polypeptide(L)'
;MSKGMLLFFFFFVALAGSVCPEEVKPKNIFILAGQSNMAGRGGLNTPKWDGKIPHESNPNPNILQLALDNSWVQAHEPLHVGIDYGKTVGIGPGLPFANAILAKDPSFGVIGLVPCAKGATKIKQWALGTKLYKRLVDRAKASLQSNFRHVAIASAEGPLMETVREAQLSINLNNVKCIDAKGSHLNKDNLHLDTASQVLLGQKLADTFLSSFSH
;
A
#
# COMPACT_ATOMS: atom_id res chain seq x y z
N MET A 1 -2.56 -43.53 67.87
CA MET A 1 -1.78 -43.10 66.68
C MET A 1 -2.22 -44.03 65.55
N SER A 2 -2.95 -43.61 64.52
CA SER A 2 -2.57 -42.66 63.47
C SER A 2 -3.81 -41.90 62.98
N LYS A 3 -3.74 -40.56 62.91
CA LYS A 3 -4.77 -39.73 62.26
C LYS A 3 -4.44 -39.72 60.77
N GLY A 4 -5.26 -40.38 59.95
CA GLY A 4 -5.11 -40.37 58.49
C GLY A 4 -5.34 -38.97 57.93
N MET A 5 -4.33 -38.43 57.25
CA MET A 5 -4.40 -37.14 56.57
C MET A 5 -4.99 -37.34 55.18
N LEU A 6 -6.19 -36.82 54.95
CA LEU A 6 -6.88 -36.87 53.66
C LEU A 6 -6.36 -35.72 52.79
N LEU A 7 -5.54 -36.02 51.76
CA LEU A 7 -5.09 -35.05 50.77
C LEU A 7 -6.18 -34.84 49.71
N PHE A 8 -6.74 -33.64 49.64
CA PHE A 8 -7.57 -33.19 48.51
C PHE A 8 -6.67 -32.67 47.39
N PHE A 9 -6.67 -33.35 46.24
CA PHE A 9 -6.10 -32.82 45.00
C PHE A 9 -7.16 -31.99 44.27
N PHE A 10 -7.03 -30.66 44.30
CA PHE A 10 -7.81 -29.80 43.42
C PHE A 10 -7.21 -29.82 42.01
N PHE A 11 -7.83 -30.57 41.09
CA PHE A 11 -7.56 -30.42 39.66
C PHE A 11 -8.19 -29.10 39.18
N PHE A 12 -7.37 -28.06 39.07
CA PHE A 12 -7.74 -26.88 38.27
C PHE A 12 -7.68 -27.29 36.79
N VAL A 13 -8.83 -27.60 36.21
CA VAL A 13 -8.97 -27.61 34.76
C VAL A 13 -8.88 -26.16 34.32
N ALA A 14 -7.69 -25.73 33.89
CA ALA A 14 -7.55 -24.49 33.16
C ALA A 14 -8.34 -24.62 31.86
N LEU A 15 -9.54 -24.04 31.82
CA LEU A 15 -10.22 -23.71 30.59
C LEU A 15 -9.30 -22.74 29.84
N ALA A 16 -8.46 -23.28 28.96
CA ALA A 16 -7.80 -22.50 27.94
C ALA A 16 -8.90 -21.93 27.05
N GLY A 17 -9.43 -20.77 27.43
CA GLY A 17 -10.20 -19.94 26.53
C GLY A 17 -9.35 -19.76 25.27
N SER A 18 -9.90 -20.11 24.11
CA SER A 18 -9.30 -19.74 22.85
C SER A 18 -9.23 -18.21 22.85
N VAL A 19 -8.06 -17.68 23.18
CA VAL A 19 -7.75 -16.29 22.93
C VAL A 19 -7.66 -16.21 21.42
N CYS A 20 -8.76 -15.83 20.77
CA CYS A 20 -8.72 -15.44 19.37
C CYS A 20 -7.62 -14.37 19.26
N PRO A 21 -6.62 -14.52 18.39
CA PRO A 21 -5.60 -13.51 18.21
C PRO A 21 -6.28 -12.17 18.01
N GLU A 22 -5.86 -11.16 18.77
CA GLU A 22 -6.34 -9.80 18.56
C GLU A 22 -6.11 -9.45 17.09
N GLU A 23 -7.20 -9.11 16.39
CA GLU A 23 -7.15 -8.82 14.96
C GLU A 23 -6.18 -7.64 14.74
N VAL A 24 -5.06 -7.91 14.07
CA VAL A 24 -4.01 -6.91 13.85
C VAL A 24 -4.61 -5.80 12.98
N LYS A 25 -4.81 -4.62 13.57
CA LYS A 25 -5.37 -3.46 12.87
C LYS A 25 -4.27 -2.47 12.52
N PRO A 26 -4.31 -1.87 11.32
CA PRO A 26 -3.32 -0.87 10.94
C PRO A 26 -3.47 0.39 11.79
N LYS A 27 -2.33 0.93 12.24
CA LYS A 27 -2.26 2.21 12.97
C LYS A 27 -2.01 3.38 12.01
N ASN A 28 -1.38 3.12 10.87
CA ASN A 28 -1.07 4.10 9.85
C ASN A 28 -1.61 3.64 8.51
N ILE A 29 -2.61 4.35 7.99
CA ILE A 29 -3.29 3.99 6.75
C ILE A 29 -2.79 4.90 5.62
N PHE A 30 -2.47 4.31 4.45
CA PHE A 30 -2.05 5.01 3.23
C PHE A 30 -2.95 4.65 2.04
N ILE A 31 -3.54 5.67 1.39
CA ILE A 31 -4.31 5.47 0.15
C ILE A 31 -3.40 5.43 -1.06
N LEU A 32 -3.43 4.33 -1.81
CA LEU A 32 -2.67 4.18 -3.05
C LEU A 32 -3.56 4.53 -4.25
N ALA A 33 -3.61 5.82 -4.59
CA ALA A 33 -4.41 6.34 -5.70
C ALA A 33 -3.53 6.83 -6.86
N GLY A 34 -4.05 6.72 -8.09
CA GLY A 34 -3.35 7.09 -9.31
C GLY A 34 -3.76 6.24 -10.50
N GLN A 35 -2.90 6.18 -11.52
CA GLN A 35 -3.10 5.37 -12.72
C GLN A 35 -2.25 4.09 -12.72
N SER A 36 -1.88 3.58 -13.89
CA SER A 36 -1.22 2.28 -14.06
C SER A 36 0.11 2.14 -13.32
N ASN A 37 0.93 3.19 -13.25
CA ASN A 37 2.20 3.13 -12.52
C ASN A 37 2.02 3.01 -11.00
N MET A 38 0.95 3.57 -10.40
CA MET A 38 0.59 3.27 -9.01
C MET A 38 -0.06 1.89 -8.88
N ALA A 39 -0.94 1.52 -9.82
CA ALA A 39 -1.57 0.20 -9.80
C ALA A 39 -0.55 -0.94 -9.89
N GLY A 40 0.60 -0.69 -10.52
CA GLY A 40 1.70 -1.62 -10.64
C GLY A 40 1.72 -2.31 -12.00
N ARG A 41 2.88 -2.25 -12.64
CA ARG A 41 3.17 -2.80 -13.99
C ARG A 41 4.60 -3.33 -14.09
N GLY A 42 5.37 -3.32 -13.01
CA GLY A 42 6.70 -3.92 -13.01
C GLY A 42 6.61 -5.43 -13.26
N GLY A 43 7.48 -5.93 -14.13
CA GLY A 43 7.55 -7.36 -14.47
C GLY A 43 6.50 -7.81 -15.49
N LEU A 44 5.79 -6.88 -16.15
CA LEU A 44 4.88 -7.25 -17.23
C LEU A 44 5.64 -7.58 -18.51
N ASN A 45 5.45 -8.83 -18.97
CA ASN A 45 5.72 -9.27 -20.32
C ASN A 45 4.36 -9.54 -20.98
N THR A 46 3.78 -8.51 -21.59
CA THR A 46 2.39 -8.47 -22.08
C THR A 46 1.97 -9.79 -22.76
N PRO A 47 0.85 -10.42 -22.32
CA PRO A 47 -0.15 -9.94 -21.35
C PRO A 47 0.07 -10.40 -19.90
N LYS A 48 1.19 -11.05 -19.57
CA LYS A 48 1.41 -11.71 -18.28
C LYS A 48 2.38 -10.96 -17.38
N TRP A 49 2.15 -11.01 -16.07
CA TRP A 49 3.18 -10.68 -15.09
C TRP A 49 4.12 -11.88 -14.94
N ASP A 50 5.42 -11.62 -14.77
CA ASP A 50 6.44 -12.65 -14.64
C ASP A 50 6.45 -13.36 -13.28
N GLY A 51 5.67 -12.87 -12.31
CA GLY A 51 5.54 -13.43 -10.97
C GLY A 51 6.76 -13.20 -10.08
N LYS A 52 7.72 -12.38 -10.51
CA LYS A 52 8.93 -12.11 -9.74
C LYS A 52 8.68 -11.00 -8.72
N ILE A 53 8.87 -11.33 -7.45
CA ILE A 53 8.74 -10.40 -6.33
C ILE A 53 10.15 -10.02 -5.87
N PRO A 54 10.55 -8.73 -5.95
CA PRO A 54 11.82 -8.28 -5.39
C PRO A 54 11.77 -8.30 -3.85
N HIS A 55 12.93 -8.38 -3.20
CA HIS A 55 13.03 -8.48 -1.74
C HIS A 55 12.31 -7.33 -1.01
N GLU A 56 12.37 -6.12 -1.55
CA GLU A 56 11.72 -4.92 -1.03
C GLU A 56 10.18 -4.98 -1.10
N SER A 57 9.64 -5.87 -1.94
CA SER A 57 8.21 -6.16 -2.05
C SER A 57 7.78 -7.42 -1.29
N ASN A 58 8.66 -8.03 -0.48
CA ASN A 58 8.28 -9.22 0.29
C ASN A 58 7.12 -8.91 1.25
N PRO A 59 6.18 -9.86 1.43
CA PRO A 59 5.12 -9.74 2.41
C PRO A 59 5.68 -9.57 3.82
N ASN A 60 5.02 -8.76 4.64
CA ASN A 60 5.41 -8.48 6.02
C ASN A 60 4.16 -8.54 6.92
N PRO A 61 4.18 -9.26 8.05
CA PRO A 61 3.00 -9.35 8.93
C PRO A 61 2.52 -8.00 9.50
N ASN A 62 3.39 -6.99 9.51
CA ASN A 62 3.05 -5.62 9.92
C ASN A 62 2.59 -4.71 8.77
N ILE A 63 2.41 -5.26 7.57
CA ILE A 63 1.89 -4.53 6.41
C ILE A 63 0.62 -5.24 5.92
N LEU A 64 -0.49 -4.54 6.05
CA LEU A 64 -1.82 -4.99 5.68
C LEU A 64 -2.31 -4.28 4.42
N GLN A 65 -3.25 -4.90 3.74
CA GLN A 65 -3.93 -4.35 2.57
C GLN A 65 -5.44 -4.46 2.78
N LEU A 66 -6.17 -3.40 2.41
CA LEU A 66 -7.62 -3.42 2.39
C LEU A 66 -8.09 -4.21 1.15
N ALA A 67 -8.64 -5.40 1.38
CA ALA A 67 -9.14 -6.29 0.33
C ALA A 67 -10.41 -5.73 -0.36
N LEU A 68 -10.95 -6.48 -1.31
CA LEU A 68 -12.16 -6.10 -2.07
C LEU A 68 -13.44 -6.13 -1.22
N ASP A 69 -13.48 -7.02 -0.23
CA ASP A 69 -14.57 -7.17 0.74
C ASP A 69 -14.41 -6.24 1.96
N ASN A 70 -13.42 -5.32 1.91
CA ASN A 70 -13.04 -4.40 2.98
C ASN A 70 -12.47 -5.06 4.24
N SER A 71 -12.05 -6.32 4.18
CA SER A 71 -11.25 -6.94 5.25
C SER A 71 -9.78 -6.49 5.16
N TRP A 72 -9.09 -6.50 6.30
CA TRP A 72 -7.64 -6.32 6.34
C TRP A 72 -6.96 -7.68 6.23
N VAL A 73 -6.11 -7.83 5.22
CA VAL A 73 -5.31 -9.05 4.99
C VAL A 73 -3.84 -8.67 4.91
N GLN A 74 -2.93 -9.63 5.10
CA GLN A 74 -1.51 -9.39 4.82
C GLN A 74 -1.35 -8.89 3.38
N ALA A 75 -0.53 -7.86 3.17
CA ALA A 75 -0.30 -7.32 1.84
C ALA A 75 0.60 -8.25 1.01
N HIS A 76 0.17 -8.55 -0.22
CA HIS A 76 0.94 -9.31 -1.22
C HIS A 76 0.88 -8.61 -2.57
N GLU A 77 1.95 -8.68 -3.35
CA GLU A 77 1.91 -8.23 -4.74
C GLU A 77 1.13 -9.22 -5.62
N PRO A 78 0.42 -8.75 -6.67
CA PRO A 78 0.20 -7.34 -7.01
C PRO A 78 -0.91 -6.68 -6.17
N LEU A 79 -0.64 -5.50 -5.57
CA LEU A 79 -1.60 -4.82 -4.68
C LEU A 79 -2.93 -4.38 -5.33
N HIS A 80 -3.01 -4.32 -6.66
CA HIS A 80 -4.22 -3.86 -7.35
C HIS A 80 -4.98 -4.98 -8.09
N VAL A 81 -4.72 -6.26 -7.77
CA VAL A 81 -5.53 -7.38 -8.31
C VAL A 81 -7.00 -7.18 -7.97
N GLY A 82 -7.87 -7.28 -8.98
CA GLY A 82 -9.32 -7.02 -8.86
C GLY A 82 -9.70 -5.55 -8.63
N ILE A 83 -8.78 -4.71 -8.15
CA ILE A 83 -8.96 -3.27 -7.97
C ILE A 83 -8.85 -2.55 -9.32
N ASP A 84 -7.80 -2.82 -10.09
CA ASP A 84 -7.63 -2.31 -11.45
C ASP A 84 -8.29 -3.24 -12.48
N TYR A 85 -9.60 -3.48 -12.32
CA TYR A 85 -10.37 -4.46 -13.11
C TYR A 85 -10.13 -4.37 -14.63
N GLY A 86 -10.00 -5.52 -15.29
CA GLY A 86 -9.75 -5.61 -16.73
C GLY A 86 -8.34 -5.21 -17.17
N LYS A 87 -7.39 -5.14 -16.24
CA LYS A 87 -5.96 -4.89 -16.51
C LYS A 87 -5.10 -5.94 -15.82
N THR A 88 -4.02 -6.35 -16.47
CA THR A 88 -2.94 -7.09 -15.80
C THR A 88 -2.17 -6.12 -14.91
N VAL A 89 -1.92 -6.52 -13.67
CA VAL A 89 -1.15 -5.77 -12.67
C VAL A 89 0.12 -6.55 -12.32
N GLY A 90 1.17 -5.82 -11.98
CA GLY A 90 2.45 -6.37 -11.52
C GLY A 90 2.96 -5.55 -10.34
N ILE A 91 4.28 -5.48 -10.16
CA ILE A 91 4.89 -4.73 -9.06
C ILE A 91 4.51 -3.24 -9.16
N GLY A 92 4.06 -2.68 -8.04
CA GLY A 92 3.85 -1.25 -7.83
C GLY A 92 4.75 -0.70 -6.71
N PRO A 93 4.64 0.58 -6.35
CA PRO A 93 5.52 1.19 -5.35
C PRO A 93 5.04 0.97 -3.92
N GLY A 94 3.82 0.44 -3.71
CA GLY A 94 3.15 0.41 -2.40
C GLY A 94 3.82 -0.48 -1.35
N LEU A 95 4.17 -1.72 -1.70
CA LEU A 95 4.88 -2.62 -0.77
C LEU A 95 6.33 -2.19 -0.54
N PRO A 96 7.12 -1.81 -1.58
CA PRO A 96 8.43 -1.20 -1.38
C PRO A 96 8.42 0.02 -0.48
N PHE A 97 7.42 0.89 -0.62
CA PHE A 97 7.21 2.04 0.25
C PHE A 97 6.99 1.63 1.72
N ALA A 98 6.04 0.72 1.97
CA ALA A 98 5.71 0.32 3.33
C ALA A 98 6.84 -0.45 4.01
N ASN A 99 7.53 -1.34 3.29
CA ASN A 99 8.71 -2.03 3.80
C ASN A 99 9.86 -1.05 4.07
N ALA A 100 10.09 -0.06 3.21
CA ALA A 100 11.12 0.96 3.43
C ALA A 100 10.84 1.83 4.68
N ILE A 101 9.57 2.16 4.96
CA ILE A 101 9.19 2.82 6.22
C ILE A 101 9.56 1.94 7.41
N LEU A 102 9.11 0.69 7.44
CA LEU A 102 9.36 -0.21 8.59
C LEU A 102 10.84 -0.59 8.75
N ALA A 103 11.61 -0.60 7.67
CA ALA A 103 13.05 -0.83 7.72
C ALA A 103 13.79 0.34 8.39
N LYS A 104 13.30 1.58 8.22
CA LYS A 104 13.90 2.80 8.78
C LYS A 104 13.36 3.14 10.16
N ASP A 105 12.08 2.87 10.40
CA ASP A 105 11.40 3.04 11.67
C ASP A 105 10.56 1.79 11.99
N PRO A 106 11.16 0.76 12.63
CA PRO A 106 10.43 -0.43 13.06
C PRO A 106 9.32 -0.13 14.08
N SER A 107 9.37 1.02 14.76
CA SER A 107 8.40 1.43 15.77
C SER A 107 7.18 2.15 15.17
N PHE A 108 7.21 2.44 13.87
CA PHE A 108 6.13 3.11 13.14
C PHE A 108 4.77 2.42 13.34
N GLY A 109 4.78 1.10 13.56
CA GLY A 109 3.60 0.29 13.80
C GLY A 109 2.96 -0.23 12.52
N VAL A 110 1.87 -0.99 12.67
CA VAL A 110 1.22 -1.69 11.55
C VAL A 110 0.75 -0.70 10.48
N ILE A 111 1.17 -0.94 9.26
CA ILE A 111 0.84 -0.14 8.08
C ILE A 111 -0.36 -0.77 7.36
N GLY A 112 -1.34 0.04 6.96
CA GLY A 112 -2.47 -0.37 6.14
C GLY A 112 -2.41 0.30 4.77
N LEU A 113 -2.36 -0.48 3.70
CA LEU A 113 -2.41 -0.01 2.33
C LEU A 113 -3.84 -0.09 1.79
N VAL A 114 -4.31 0.98 1.17
CA VAL A 114 -5.64 1.06 0.55
C VAL A 114 -5.51 1.25 -0.96
N PRO A 115 -5.41 0.16 -1.74
CA PRO A 115 -5.33 0.22 -3.20
C PRO A 115 -6.57 0.84 -3.81
N CYS A 116 -6.40 1.90 -4.59
CA CYS A 116 -7.48 2.64 -5.24
C CYS A 116 -7.19 2.95 -6.71
N ALA A 117 -5.95 2.74 -7.20
CA ALA A 117 -5.55 3.18 -8.52
C ALA A 117 -6.28 2.46 -9.67
N LYS A 118 -6.41 3.17 -10.79
CA LYS A 118 -7.08 2.69 -12.00
C LYS A 118 -6.30 3.08 -13.25
N GLY A 119 -5.78 2.08 -13.97
CA GLY A 119 -5.01 2.29 -15.20
C GLY A 119 -5.83 2.94 -16.31
N ALA A 120 -5.15 3.68 -17.20
CA ALA A 120 -5.74 4.41 -18.33
C ALA A 120 -6.83 5.42 -17.94
N THR A 121 -6.61 6.17 -16.86
CA THR A 121 -7.53 7.21 -16.40
C THR A 121 -6.87 8.59 -16.45
N LYS A 122 -7.65 9.61 -16.79
CA LYS A 122 -7.24 11.02 -16.79
C LYS A 122 -7.71 11.70 -15.52
N ILE A 123 -7.05 12.79 -15.11
CA ILE A 123 -7.40 13.54 -13.89
C ILE A 123 -8.88 13.97 -13.82
N LYS A 124 -9.51 14.28 -14.97
CA LYS A 124 -10.95 14.60 -15.03
C LYS A 124 -11.87 13.46 -14.56
N GLN A 125 -11.42 12.20 -14.68
CA GLN A 125 -12.16 11.04 -14.20
C GLN A 125 -12.03 10.84 -12.68
N TRP A 126 -11.14 11.60 -12.04
CA TRP A 126 -10.92 11.65 -10.59
C TRP A 126 -11.54 12.89 -9.93
N ALA A 127 -12.24 13.73 -10.71
CA ALA A 127 -12.91 14.92 -10.19
C ALA A 127 -13.97 14.56 -9.14
N LEU A 128 -14.28 15.50 -8.25
CA LEU A 128 -15.31 15.35 -7.21
C LEU A 128 -16.62 14.80 -7.80
N GLY A 129 -17.20 13.80 -7.15
CA GLY A 129 -18.49 13.21 -7.54
C GLY A 129 -18.43 12.16 -8.66
N THR A 130 -17.29 12.01 -9.34
CA THR A 130 -17.09 10.95 -10.34
C THR A 130 -17.05 9.55 -9.70
N LYS A 131 -17.21 8.50 -10.52
CA LYS A 131 -17.17 7.11 -10.07
C LYS A 131 -15.83 6.74 -9.39
N LEU A 132 -14.70 7.20 -9.93
CA LEU A 132 -13.39 6.88 -9.35
C LEU A 132 -13.17 7.63 -8.03
N TYR A 133 -13.57 8.91 -7.97
CA TYR A 133 -13.51 9.68 -6.73
C TYR A 133 -14.36 9.04 -5.63
N LYS A 134 -15.62 8.71 -5.93
CA LYS A 134 -16.53 8.05 -4.96
C LYS A 134 -15.93 6.74 -4.46
N ARG A 135 -15.45 5.88 -5.36
CA ARG A 135 -14.79 4.62 -5.00
C ARG A 135 -13.57 4.82 -4.10
N LEU A 136 -12.73 5.81 -4.38
CA LEU A 136 -11.58 6.15 -3.53
C LEU A 136 -12.05 6.54 -2.13
N VAL A 137 -13.05 7.42 -2.04
CA VAL A 137 -13.62 7.86 -0.75
C VAL A 137 -14.27 6.71 -0.01
N ASP A 138 -15.01 5.83 -0.68
CA ASP A 138 -15.67 4.69 -0.06
C ASP A 138 -14.67 3.71 0.54
N ARG A 139 -13.57 3.41 -0.18
CA ARG A 139 -12.49 2.56 0.33
C ARG A 139 -11.71 3.23 1.46
N ALA A 140 -11.43 4.52 1.34
CA ALA A 140 -10.81 5.29 2.42
C ALA A 140 -11.69 5.29 3.68
N LYS A 141 -13.02 5.40 3.53
CA LYS A 141 -13.96 5.29 4.66
C LYS A 141 -14.01 3.89 5.24
N ALA A 142 -14.01 2.86 4.41
CA ALA A 142 -13.98 1.47 4.85
C ALA A 142 -12.70 1.12 5.64
N SER A 143 -11.59 1.80 5.34
CA SER A 143 -10.35 1.66 6.12
C SER A 143 -10.39 2.30 7.52
N LEU A 144 -11.39 3.15 7.83
CA LEU A 144 -11.44 3.94 9.06
C LEU A 144 -11.75 3.06 10.29
N GLN A 145 -10.69 2.65 10.98
CA GLN A 145 -10.69 2.33 12.41
C GLN A 145 -9.55 3.03 13.19
N SER A 146 -8.74 3.89 12.53
CA SER A 146 -7.53 4.52 13.11
C SER A 146 -7.07 5.78 12.34
N ASN A 147 -6.00 6.43 12.81
CA ASN A 147 -5.43 7.68 12.29
C ASN A 147 -5.01 7.60 10.82
N PHE A 148 -5.28 8.67 10.05
CA PHE A 148 -5.14 8.69 8.60
C PHE A 148 -3.89 9.46 8.12
N ARG A 149 -3.11 8.89 7.19
CA ARG A 149 -2.02 9.59 6.50
C ARG A 149 -2.12 9.40 4.98
N HIS A 150 -2.37 10.48 4.25
CA HIS A 150 -2.61 10.39 2.80
C HIS A 150 -1.28 10.37 2.01
N VAL A 151 -1.07 9.39 1.12
CA VAL A 151 0.04 9.37 0.14
C VAL A 151 -0.51 9.08 -1.24
N ALA A 152 -0.89 10.11 -2.00
CA ALA A 152 -1.35 9.95 -3.38
C ALA A 152 -0.17 10.10 -4.36
N ILE A 153 -0.10 9.23 -5.38
CA ILE A 153 0.89 9.37 -6.46
C ILE A 153 0.16 9.56 -7.79
N ALA A 154 0.25 10.77 -8.31
CA ALA A 154 -0.20 11.07 -9.66
C ALA A 154 0.98 10.88 -10.63
N SER A 155 0.92 9.89 -11.50
CA SER A 155 1.80 9.82 -12.68
C SER A 155 1.09 10.40 -13.89
N ALA A 156 1.78 11.20 -14.69
CA ALA A 156 1.29 11.70 -15.96
C ALA A 156 1.96 10.99 -17.14
N GLU A 157 1.28 10.93 -18.28
CA GLU A 157 1.75 10.34 -19.54
C GLU A 157 1.26 11.21 -20.72
N GLY A 158 2.06 11.31 -21.78
CA GLY A 158 1.63 11.82 -23.09
C GLY A 158 2.45 13.01 -23.63
N PRO A 159 2.00 13.65 -24.73
CA PRO A 159 2.76 14.69 -25.43
C PRO A 159 2.97 15.97 -24.61
N LEU A 160 2.22 16.13 -23.52
CA LEU A 160 2.32 17.25 -22.58
C LEU A 160 3.04 16.87 -21.29
N MET A 161 3.83 15.78 -21.30
CA MET A 161 4.51 15.27 -20.10
C MET A 161 5.32 16.34 -19.39
N GLU A 162 6.10 17.17 -20.09
CA GLU A 162 6.92 18.20 -19.45
C GLU A 162 6.03 19.29 -18.82
N THR A 163 4.98 19.74 -19.50
CA THR A 163 4.01 20.70 -18.94
C THR A 163 3.31 20.14 -17.70
N VAL A 164 2.90 18.87 -17.72
CA VAL A 164 2.24 18.26 -16.56
C VAL A 164 3.25 18.08 -15.41
N ARG A 165 4.48 17.69 -15.72
CA ARG A 165 5.57 17.57 -14.75
C ARG A 165 5.89 18.92 -14.09
N GLU A 166 6.02 19.99 -14.87
CA GLU A 166 6.20 21.36 -14.35
C GLU A 166 5.03 21.76 -13.45
N ALA A 167 3.81 21.46 -13.87
CA ALA A 167 2.62 21.70 -13.04
C ALA A 167 2.65 20.90 -11.73
N GLN A 168 3.14 19.66 -11.73
CA GLN A 168 3.27 18.83 -10.52
C GLN A 168 4.36 19.37 -9.58
N LEU A 169 5.52 19.73 -10.12
CA LEU A 169 6.66 20.24 -9.34
C LEU A 169 6.43 21.65 -8.78
N SER A 170 5.56 22.45 -9.42
CA SER A 170 5.20 23.79 -8.96
C SER A 170 4.11 23.82 -7.89
N ILE A 171 3.50 22.66 -7.54
CA ILE A 171 2.52 22.60 -6.45
C ILE A 171 3.22 22.89 -5.13
N ASN A 172 2.93 24.05 -4.56
CA ASN A 172 3.38 24.47 -3.24
C ASN A 172 2.18 24.55 -2.29
N LEU A 173 1.77 23.39 -1.76
CA LEU A 173 0.70 23.28 -0.77
C LEU A 173 1.27 22.69 0.52
N ASN A 174 0.75 23.16 1.66
CA ASN A 174 1.08 22.56 2.96
C ASN A 174 0.73 21.07 2.94
N ASN A 175 1.63 20.26 3.49
CA ASN A 175 1.50 18.80 3.54
C ASN A 175 1.43 18.09 2.18
N VAL A 176 1.89 18.73 1.11
CA VAL A 176 2.06 18.11 -0.21
C VAL A 176 3.53 18.16 -0.60
N LYS A 177 4.06 17.00 -1.00
CA LYS A 177 5.40 16.88 -1.57
C LYS A 177 5.28 16.16 -2.92
N CYS A 178 6.02 16.65 -3.91
CA CYS A 178 6.13 16.01 -5.21
C CYS A 178 7.46 15.24 -5.27
N ILE A 179 7.41 14.00 -5.74
CA ILE A 179 8.58 13.16 -5.97
C ILE A 179 8.72 12.93 -7.46
N ASP A 180 9.91 13.19 -7.94
CA ASP A 180 10.22 13.05 -9.34
C ASP A 180 10.67 11.63 -9.70
N ALA A 181 9.99 11.03 -10.69
CA ALA A 181 10.32 9.74 -11.27
C ALA A 181 11.10 9.84 -12.60
N LYS A 182 11.47 11.03 -13.08
CA LYS A 182 12.30 11.21 -14.28
C LYS A 182 13.64 10.48 -14.15
N GLY A 183 14.06 9.85 -15.24
CA GLY A 183 15.25 9.01 -15.29
C GLY A 183 15.03 7.56 -14.82
N SER A 184 13.82 7.21 -14.41
CA SER A 184 13.47 5.80 -14.11
C SER A 184 13.51 4.94 -15.37
N HIS A 185 13.79 3.65 -15.20
CA HIS A 185 13.73 2.68 -16.27
C HIS A 185 12.29 2.25 -16.54
N LEU A 186 12.00 1.98 -17.82
CA LEU A 186 10.68 1.58 -18.29
C LEU A 186 10.72 0.13 -18.75
N ASN A 187 9.57 -0.52 -18.70
CA ASN A 187 9.31 -1.75 -19.40
C ASN A 187 9.50 -1.55 -20.92
N LYS A 188 9.47 -2.67 -21.66
CA LYS A 188 9.58 -2.69 -23.12
C LYS A 188 8.49 -1.88 -23.85
N ASP A 189 7.41 -1.54 -23.17
CA ASP A 189 6.34 -0.68 -23.71
C ASP A 189 6.71 0.81 -23.71
N ASN A 190 7.88 1.18 -23.17
CA ASN A 190 8.36 2.56 -23.03
C ASN A 190 7.37 3.49 -22.32
N LEU A 191 6.54 2.91 -21.46
CA LEU A 191 5.48 3.64 -20.78
C LEU A 191 5.47 3.37 -19.28
N HIS A 192 5.49 2.10 -18.91
CA HIS A 192 5.33 1.72 -17.51
C HIS A 192 6.69 1.53 -16.84
N LEU A 193 6.78 1.91 -15.56
CA LEU A 193 7.98 1.65 -14.78
C LEU A 193 8.26 0.14 -14.68
N ASP A 194 9.52 -0.24 -14.85
CA ASP A 194 9.96 -1.61 -14.58
C ASP A 194 9.98 -1.93 -13.07
N THR A 195 10.20 -3.19 -12.72
CA THR A 195 10.20 -3.63 -11.32
C THR A 195 11.22 -2.87 -10.47
N ALA A 196 12.44 -2.68 -10.97
CA ALA A 196 13.50 -1.97 -10.24
C ALA A 196 13.13 -0.50 -9.99
N SER A 197 12.53 0.16 -10.97
CA SER A 197 12.08 1.55 -10.86
C SER A 197 10.89 1.71 -9.92
N GLN A 198 10.00 0.72 -9.86
CA GLN A 198 8.91 0.70 -8.88
C GLN A 198 9.43 0.59 -7.44
N VAL A 199 10.45 -0.26 -7.22
CA VAL A 199 11.13 -0.37 -5.92
C VAL A 199 11.79 0.95 -5.53
N LEU A 200 12.57 1.53 -6.43
CA LEU A 200 13.25 2.81 -6.19
C LEU A 200 12.25 3.94 -5.91
N LEU A 201 11.15 4.00 -6.66
CA LEU A 201 10.08 4.97 -6.41
C LEU A 201 9.47 4.78 -5.02
N GLY A 202 9.17 3.53 -4.63
CA GLY A 202 8.72 3.16 -3.29
C GLY A 202 9.63 3.69 -2.17
N GLN A 203 10.93 3.47 -2.31
CA GLN A 203 11.93 3.96 -1.36
C GLN A 203 11.97 5.49 -1.30
N LYS A 204 11.98 6.17 -2.46
CA LYS A 204 11.93 7.66 -2.50
C LYS A 204 10.69 8.22 -1.81
N LEU A 205 9.54 7.57 -1.95
CA LEU A 205 8.30 7.92 -1.25
C LEU A 205 8.45 7.78 0.26
N ALA A 206 9.04 6.69 0.74
CA ALA A 206 9.25 6.46 2.16
C ALA A 206 10.17 7.53 2.75
N ASP A 207 11.27 7.85 2.04
CA ASP A 207 12.27 8.83 2.47
C ASP A 207 11.67 10.23 2.58
N THR A 208 10.91 10.62 1.56
CA THR A 208 10.22 11.92 1.54
C THR A 208 9.15 11.99 2.61
N PHE A 209 8.40 10.90 2.82
CA PHE A 209 7.37 10.83 3.85
C PHE A 209 7.97 10.97 5.25
N LEU A 210 9.02 10.22 5.57
CA LEU A 210 9.66 10.26 6.89
C LEU A 210 10.30 11.63 7.15
N SER A 211 11.03 12.17 6.19
CA SER A 211 11.67 13.49 6.34
C SER A 211 10.70 14.68 6.42
N SER A 212 9.47 14.53 5.91
CA SER A 212 8.50 15.63 5.84
C SER A 212 7.37 15.53 6.86
N PHE A 213 7.01 14.31 7.30
CA PHE A 213 5.73 14.06 8.00
C PHE A 213 5.82 13.11 9.19
N SER A 214 6.94 12.43 9.44
CA SER A 214 7.14 11.68 10.68
C SER A 214 7.86 12.56 11.70
N HIS A 215 7.07 13.31 12.47
CA HIS A 215 7.46 13.97 13.71
C HIS A 215 6.62 13.42 14.85
#